data_AF-U6DTV9-F1
#
_entry.id   AF-U6DTV9-F1
#
_cell.length_a   1.000
_cell.length_b   1.000
_cell.length_c   1.000
_cell.angle_alpha   90.00
_cell.angle_beta   90.00
_cell.angle_gamma   90.00
#
_symmetry.space_group_name_H-M   'P 1'
#
loop_
_entity.id
_entity.type
_entity.pdbx_description
1 polymer ?
#
loop_
_entity_poly.entity_id
_entity_poly.type
_entity_poly.pdbx_seq_one_letter_code
_entity_poly.pdbx_strand_id
1 'polypeptide(L)'
;KFFALDMFGDPRESHPFLPTVVDGVLLPKMPEEILAEKKFNSVPYIIGINKHEFGWLLPMMMGYPLSEGKLDQKTAASLLWRSYSIAGVPEELTPLATEKYLGGTDDPTQKKDLFLDMIADLVFGVPSVTV
;
A
#
# COMPACT_ATOMS: atom_id res chain seq x y z
N LYS A 1 11.86 14.80 -2.62
CA LYS A 1 12.76 13.62 -2.71
C LYS A 1 11.89 12.44 -3.11
N PHE A 2 12.24 11.69 -4.16
CA PHE A 2 11.51 10.45 -4.48
C PHE A 2 11.72 9.41 -3.38
N PHE A 3 10.73 8.54 -3.17
CA PHE A 3 10.67 7.49 -2.14
C PHE A 3 10.60 7.96 -0.68
N ALA A 4 10.77 9.25 -0.38
CA ALA A 4 10.64 9.74 0.99
C ALA A 4 9.16 9.80 1.39
N LEU A 5 8.76 8.99 2.38
CA LEU A 5 7.43 9.04 2.96
C LEU A 5 7.43 10.03 4.14
N ASP A 6 6.62 11.08 4.05
CA ASP A 6 6.40 11.97 5.17
C ASP A 6 5.42 11.30 6.14
N MET A 7 5.94 10.91 7.31
CA MET A 7 5.17 10.26 8.36
C MET A 7 4.61 11.25 9.38
N PHE A 8 4.92 12.55 9.29
CA PHE A 8 4.59 13.55 10.31
C PHE A 8 3.58 14.60 9.83
N GLY A 9 3.53 14.90 8.52
CA GLY A 9 2.51 15.75 7.90
C GLY A 9 1.15 15.07 7.69
N ASP A 10 0.23 15.73 6.98
CA ASP A 10 -1.01 15.10 6.54
C ASP A 10 -0.68 14.00 5.51
N PRO A 11 -0.99 12.72 5.79
CA PRO A 11 -0.59 11.63 4.90
C PRO A 11 -1.31 11.67 3.54
N ARG A 12 -2.35 12.50 3.39
CA ARG A 12 -3.05 12.75 2.10
C ARG A 12 -2.29 13.70 1.18
N GLU A 13 -1.41 14.53 1.73
CA GLU A 13 -0.58 15.47 0.97
C GLU A 13 0.80 14.88 0.61
N SER A 14 1.11 13.69 1.17
CA SER A 14 2.37 13.00 0.92
C SER A 14 2.33 12.27 -0.43
N HIS A 15 3.31 12.56 -1.30
CA HIS A 15 3.47 11.87 -2.58
C HIS A 15 4.89 11.31 -2.71
N PRO A 16 5.15 10.08 -2.19
CA PRO A 16 6.47 9.46 -2.26
C PRO A 16 6.88 9.11 -3.70
N PHE A 17 5.90 8.96 -4.60
CA PHE A 17 6.07 8.70 -6.03
C PHE A 17 5.48 9.85 -6.86
N LEU A 18 5.91 9.97 -8.13
CA LEU A 18 5.18 10.83 -9.07
C LEU A 18 3.82 10.18 -9.35
N PRO A 19 2.70 10.83 -8.99
CA PRO A 19 1.39 10.30 -9.29
C PRO A 19 1.13 10.41 -10.80
N THR A 20 0.52 9.37 -11.36
CA THR A 20 -0.13 9.48 -12.68
C THR A 20 -1.42 10.28 -12.53
N VAL A 21 -1.74 11.12 -13.50
CA VAL A 21 -2.95 11.95 -13.50
C VAL A 21 -3.74 11.71 -14.79
N VAL A 22 -5.05 11.91 -14.73
CA VAL A 22 -5.92 11.93 -15.92
C VAL A 22 -5.70 13.26 -16.63
N ASP A 23 -4.78 13.28 -17.58
CA ASP A 23 -4.38 14.46 -18.33
C ASP A 23 -5.23 14.68 -19.60
N GLY A 24 -6.07 13.72 -19.97
CA GLY A 24 -6.90 13.77 -21.18
C GLY A 24 -6.13 13.44 -22.46
N VAL A 25 -4.81 13.22 -22.38
CA VAL A 25 -3.92 12.96 -23.52
C VAL A 25 -3.33 11.55 -23.41
N LEU A 26 -2.50 11.29 -22.40
CA LEU A 26 -1.95 9.96 -22.13
C LEU A 26 -3.00 9.07 -21.47
N LEU A 27 -3.62 9.56 -20.40
CA LEU A 27 -4.72 8.91 -19.69
C LEU A 27 -6.00 9.73 -19.93
N PRO A 28 -6.90 9.27 -20.82
CA PRO A 28 -8.14 10.00 -21.12
C PRO A 28 -9.20 9.91 -20.02
N LYS A 29 -9.10 8.88 -19.15
CA LYS A 29 -10.05 8.54 -18.09
C LYS A 29 -9.33 7.81 -16.95
N MET A 30 -10.05 7.52 -15.86
CA MET A 30 -9.51 6.70 -14.77
C MET A 30 -9.20 5.27 -15.25
N PRO A 31 -8.11 4.64 -14.79
CA PRO A 31 -7.75 3.28 -15.18
C PRO A 31 -8.89 2.27 -14.99
N GLU A 32 -9.67 2.39 -13.93
CA GLU A 32 -10.80 1.51 -13.60
C GLU A 32 -11.94 1.65 -14.64
N GLU A 33 -12.17 2.85 -15.15
CA GLU A 33 -13.16 3.10 -16.21
C GLU A 33 -12.68 2.54 -17.54
N ILE A 34 -11.40 2.75 -17.88
CA ILE A 34 -10.79 2.21 -19.10
C ILE A 34 -10.85 0.68 -19.09
N LEU A 35 -10.60 0.08 -17.93
CA LEU A 35 -10.66 -1.36 -17.72
C LEU A 35 -12.08 -1.89 -17.85
N ALA A 36 -13.06 -1.26 -17.19
CA ALA A 36 -14.47 -1.65 -17.26
C ALA A 36 -15.04 -1.52 -18.69
N GLU A 37 -14.64 -0.46 -19.42
CA GLU A 37 -15.02 -0.26 -20.83
C GLU A 37 -14.24 -1.16 -21.79
N LYS A 38 -13.23 -1.89 -21.31
CA LYS A 38 -12.28 -2.71 -22.11
C LYS A 38 -11.60 -1.92 -23.23
N LYS A 39 -11.35 -0.63 -23.00
CA LYS A 39 -10.76 0.30 -23.99
C LYS A 39 -9.25 0.40 -23.85
N PHE A 40 -8.58 -0.74 -23.85
CA PHE A 40 -7.13 -0.85 -23.80
C PHE A 40 -6.63 -1.87 -24.83
N ASN A 41 -5.32 -1.86 -25.07
CA ASN A 41 -4.71 -2.79 -26.02
C ASN A 41 -4.78 -4.23 -25.49
N SER A 42 -5.59 -5.06 -26.14
CA SER A 42 -5.71 -6.49 -25.81
C SER A 42 -4.55 -7.28 -26.41
N VAL A 43 -3.39 -7.19 -25.78
CA VAL A 43 -2.18 -7.96 -26.12
C VAL A 43 -1.88 -8.99 -25.02
N PRO A 44 -1.13 -10.08 -25.30
CA PRO A 44 -0.69 -10.99 -24.24
C PRO A 44 0.07 -10.23 -23.15
N TYR A 45 -0.42 -10.32 -21.91
CA TYR A 45 0.12 -9.60 -20.76
C TYR A 45 0.31 -10.56 -19.58
N ILE A 46 1.47 -10.44 -18.92
CA ILE A 46 1.86 -11.29 -17.78
C ILE A 46 1.99 -10.38 -16.57
N ILE A 47 1.27 -10.72 -15.51
CA ILE A 47 1.32 -10.03 -14.23
C ILE A 47 1.85 -11.01 -13.19
N GLY A 48 2.80 -10.56 -12.38
CA GLY A 48 3.42 -11.34 -11.33
C GLY A 48 3.72 -10.48 -10.12
N ILE A 49 3.73 -11.11 -8.95
CA ILE A 49 4.05 -10.50 -7.66
C ILE A 49 5.08 -11.37 -6.93
N ASN A 50 5.90 -10.75 -6.09
CA ASN A 50 6.80 -11.43 -5.19
C ASN A 50 6.12 -11.74 -3.87
N LYS A 51 6.65 -12.73 -3.13
CA LYS A 51 6.07 -13.17 -1.86
C LYS A 51 6.11 -12.09 -0.77
N HIS A 52 7.14 -11.26 -0.73
CA HIS A 52 7.32 -10.21 0.30
C HIS A 52 7.70 -8.86 -0.34
N GLU A 53 6.81 -8.28 -1.15
CA GLU A 53 7.07 -7.00 -1.85
C GLU A 53 7.47 -5.88 -0.90
N PHE A 54 6.86 -5.83 0.30
CA PHE A 54 7.16 -4.84 1.34
C PHE A 54 8.06 -5.38 2.46
N GLY A 55 8.87 -6.42 2.20
CA GLY A 55 9.67 -7.10 3.22
C GLY A 55 10.88 -6.32 3.74
N TRP A 56 11.72 -5.80 2.84
CA TRP A 56 12.98 -5.12 3.22
C TRP A 56 13.34 -3.91 2.36
N LEU A 57 13.42 -4.10 1.03
CA LEU A 57 13.94 -3.08 0.12
C LEU A 57 13.12 -1.78 0.15
N LEU A 58 11.80 -1.89 0.00
CA LEU A 58 10.89 -0.73 0.01
C LEU A 58 10.87 -0.02 1.38
N PRO A 59 10.64 -0.71 2.52
CA PRO A 59 10.73 -0.07 3.84
C PRO A 59 12.05 0.66 4.07
N MET A 60 13.17 0.07 3.66
CA MET A 60 14.50 0.65 3.85
C MET A 60 14.69 1.93 3.02
N MET A 61 14.34 1.91 1.73
CA MET A 61 14.44 3.09 0.86
C MET A 61 13.53 4.24 1.31
N MET A 62 12.38 3.91 1.91
CA MET A 62 11.42 4.90 2.40
C MET A 62 11.75 5.45 3.78
N GLY A 63 12.75 4.87 4.48
CA GLY A 63 13.02 5.19 5.89
C GLY A 63 11.83 4.86 6.78
N TYR A 64 11.08 3.81 6.44
CA TYR A 64 9.80 3.49 7.06
C TYR A 64 10.01 3.12 8.54
N PRO A 65 9.25 3.71 9.48
CA PRO A 65 9.50 3.61 10.92
C PRO A 65 8.98 2.30 11.52
N LEU A 66 9.51 1.16 11.04
CA LEU A 66 9.30 -0.13 11.68
C LEU A 66 10.25 -0.25 12.87
N SER A 67 9.68 -0.41 14.06
CA SER A 67 10.43 -0.70 15.28
C SER A 67 11.21 -2.02 15.15
N GLU A 68 12.27 -2.17 15.93
CA GLU A 68 13.08 -3.41 16.00
C GLU A 68 12.29 -4.57 16.63
N GLY A 69 11.35 -5.13 15.87
CA GLY A 69 10.77 -6.45 16.08
C GLY A 69 9.46 -6.51 16.87
N LYS A 70 8.82 -5.38 17.19
CA LYS A 70 7.57 -5.37 17.96
C LYS A 70 6.56 -4.36 17.42
N LEU A 71 5.43 -4.86 16.92
CA LEU A 71 4.31 -4.04 16.50
C LEU A 71 3.07 -4.38 17.32
N ASP A 72 2.55 -3.39 18.05
CA ASP A 72 1.23 -3.51 18.69
C ASP A 72 0.11 -3.04 17.75
N GLN A 73 -1.11 -3.45 18.06
CA GLN A 73 -2.29 -3.19 17.22
C GLN A 73 -2.56 -1.70 16.98
N LYS A 74 -2.38 -0.88 18.02
CA LYS A 74 -2.67 0.56 17.94
C LYS A 74 -1.61 1.27 17.09
N THR A 75 -0.35 0.90 17.29
CA THR A 75 0.75 1.40 16.45
C THR A 75 0.58 0.95 15.00
N ALA A 76 0.14 -0.28 14.75
CA ALA A 76 -0.16 -0.75 13.39
C ALA A 76 -1.24 0.09 12.70
N ALA A 77 -2.36 0.37 13.37
CA ALA A 77 -3.42 1.19 12.80
C ALA A 77 -2.93 2.62 12.50
N SER A 78 -2.15 3.21 13.42
CA SER A 78 -1.56 4.53 13.22
C SER A 78 -0.55 4.55 12.07
N LEU A 79 0.29 3.52 11.93
CA LEU A 79 1.23 3.39 10.83
C LEU A 79 0.53 3.18 9.49
N LEU A 80 -0.53 2.38 9.44
CA LEU A 80 -1.34 2.20 8.25
C LEU A 80 -1.98 3.53 7.81
N TRP A 81 -2.51 4.31 8.75
CA TRP A 81 -3.04 5.65 8.46
C TRP A 81 -1.96 6.58 7.91
N ARG A 82 -0.79 6.62 8.55
CA ARG A 82 0.35 7.42 8.04
C ARG A 82 0.83 6.95 6.67
N SER A 83 0.50 5.71 6.29
CA SER A 83 0.79 5.13 4.98
C SER A 83 -0.33 5.35 3.96
N TYR A 84 -1.29 6.25 4.23
CA TYR A 84 -2.43 6.51 3.34
C TYR A 84 -2.02 6.78 1.89
N SER A 85 -0.95 7.56 1.69
CA SER A 85 -0.43 7.91 0.36
C SER A 85 -0.02 6.71 -0.50
N ILE A 86 0.26 5.55 0.10
CA ILE A 86 0.60 4.32 -0.61
C ILE A 86 -0.52 3.28 -0.54
N ALA A 87 -1.14 3.10 0.62
CA ALA A 87 -2.11 2.02 0.86
C ALA A 87 -3.56 2.43 0.55
N GLY A 88 -3.85 3.74 0.47
CA GLY A 88 -5.17 4.27 0.17
C GLY A 88 -6.26 3.94 1.21
N VAL A 89 -5.89 3.51 2.42
CA VAL A 89 -6.85 3.10 3.47
C VAL A 89 -7.27 4.30 4.32
N PRO A 90 -8.54 4.75 4.28
CA PRO A 90 -9.04 5.84 5.11
C PRO A 90 -8.84 5.59 6.61
N GLU A 91 -8.63 6.66 7.38
CA GLU A 91 -8.35 6.59 8.82
C GLU A 91 -9.38 5.71 9.56
N GLU A 92 -10.67 5.86 9.23
CA GLU A 92 -11.77 5.14 9.89
C GLU A 92 -11.74 3.63 9.64
N LEU A 93 -11.13 3.20 8.53
CA LEU A 93 -11.02 1.80 8.14
C LEU A 93 -9.70 1.16 8.61
N THR A 94 -8.73 1.95 9.05
CA THR A 94 -7.44 1.41 9.50
C THR A 94 -7.53 0.43 10.67
N PRO A 95 -8.42 0.59 11.68
CA PRO A 95 -8.55 -0.40 12.74
C PRO A 95 -9.14 -1.71 12.21
N LEU A 96 -10.09 -1.64 11.29
CA LEU A 96 -10.71 -2.83 10.69
C LEU A 96 -9.73 -3.60 9.81
N ALA A 97 -8.95 -2.90 8.98
CA ALA A 97 -7.94 -3.50 8.12
C ALA A 97 -6.84 -4.18 8.95
N THR A 98 -6.34 -3.49 9.98
CA THR A 98 -5.32 -4.08 10.87
C THR A 98 -5.86 -5.23 11.70
N GLU A 99 -7.11 -5.18 12.17
CA GLU A 99 -7.73 -6.31 12.86
C GLU A 99 -7.81 -7.55 11.98
N LYS A 100 -8.15 -7.37 10.69
CA LYS A 100 -8.27 -8.46 9.73
C LYS A 100 -6.96 -9.26 9.56
N TYR A 101 -5.81 -8.59 9.58
CA TYR A 101 -4.51 -9.23 9.38
C TYR A 101 -3.82 -9.59 10.71
N LEU A 102 -3.85 -8.70 11.70
CA LEU A 102 -3.04 -8.82 12.92
C LEU A 102 -3.80 -9.41 14.11
N GLY A 103 -5.14 -9.49 14.06
CA GLY A 103 -5.98 -9.95 15.18
C GLY A 103 -5.86 -11.45 15.50
N GLY A 104 -5.23 -12.24 14.61
CA GLY A 104 -5.06 -13.68 14.80
C GLY A 104 -3.94 -14.09 15.75
N THR A 105 -3.13 -13.15 16.25
CA THR A 105 -1.98 -13.42 17.12
C THR A 105 -1.75 -12.26 18.08
N ASP A 106 -1.25 -12.54 19.28
CA ASP A 106 -0.80 -11.51 20.23
C ASP A 106 0.73 -11.30 20.18
N ASP A 107 1.45 -12.10 19.39
CA ASP A 107 2.90 -12.00 19.24
C ASP A 107 3.29 -10.73 18.46
N PRO A 108 3.96 -9.74 19.10
CA PRO A 108 4.32 -8.49 18.44
C PRO A 108 5.28 -8.65 17.25
N THR A 109 6.05 -9.73 17.20
CA THR A 109 6.94 -10.02 16.08
C THR A 109 6.15 -10.56 14.90
N GLN A 110 5.21 -11.48 15.12
CA GLN A 110 4.32 -11.96 14.06
C GLN A 110 3.40 -10.85 13.53
N LYS A 111 2.89 -9.97 14.41
CA LYS A 111 2.10 -8.80 13.98
C LYS A 111 2.86 -7.90 13.01
N LYS A 112 4.17 -7.73 13.21
CA LYS A 112 5.01 -6.97 12.29
C LYS A 112 5.05 -7.63 10.93
N ASP A 113 5.33 -8.93 10.86
CA ASP A 113 5.43 -9.64 9.58
C ASP A 113 4.08 -9.60 8.83
N LEU A 114 2.97 -9.83 9.55
CA LEU A 114 1.62 -9.72 9.01
C LEU A 114 1.25 -8.29 8.56
N PHE A 115 1.80 -7.28 9.21
CA PHE A 115 1.64 -5.89 8.79
C PHE A 115 2.36 -5.60 7.47
N LEU A 116 3.56 -6.16 7.27
CA LEU A 116 4.28 -6.03 5.99
C LEU A 116 3.53 -6.75 4.86
N ASP A 117 2.99 -7.94 5.14
CA ASP A 117 2.13 -8.67 4.20
C ASP A 117 0.88 -7.87 3.85
N MET A 118 0.23 -7.25 4.84
CA MET A 118 -0.94 -6.39 4.61
C MET A 118 -0.62 -5.22 3.68
N ILE A 119 0.50 -4.51 3.88
CA ILE A 119 0.89 -3.41 2.98
C ILE A 119 1.23 -3.96 1.58
N ALA A 120 1.91 -5.09 1.49
CA ALA A 120 2.23 -5.73 0.21
C ALA A 120 0.97 -6.11 -0.58
N ASP A 121 -0.04 -6.68 0.09
CA ASP A 121 -1.31 -7.06 -0.52
C ASP A 121 -2.11 -5.84 -0.98
N LEU A 122 -2.16 -4.78 -0.19
CA LEU A 122 -2.88 -3.55 -0.53
C LEU A 122 -2.25 -2.81 -1.73
N VAL A 123 -0.93 -2.75 -1.78
CA VAL A 123 -0.20 -1.97 -2.80
C VAL A 123 0.05 -2.76 -4.08
N PHE A 124 0.34 -4.06 -3.98
CA PHE A 124 0.75 -4.89 -5.12
C PHE A 124 -0.19 -6.07 -5.36
N GLY A 125 -0.50 -6.86 -4.33
CA GLY A 125 -1.22 -8.12 -4.47
C GLY A 125 -2.61 -7.96 -5.08
N VAL A 126 -3.49 -7.24 -4.39
CA VAL A 126 -4.89 -7.04 -4.81
C VAL A 126 -4.97 -6.32 -6.15
N PRO A 127 -4.31 -5.16 -6.37
CA PRO A 127 -4.37 -4.45 -7.66
C PRO A 127 -3.91 -5.31 -8.84
N SER A 128 -2.93 -6.19 -8.64
CA SER A 128 -2.39 -7.06 -9.70
C SER A 128 -3.37 -8.16 -10.14
N VAL A 129 -4.28 -8.58 -9.26
CA VAL A 129 -5.25 -9.65 -9.56
C VAL A 129 -6.59 -9.08 -10.04
N THR A 130 -6.92 -7.84 -9.69
CA THR A 130 -8.19 -7.17 -10.06
C THR A 130 -8.19 -6.53 -11.45
N VAL A 131 -7.21 -6.83 -12.28
CA VAL A 131 -7.12 -6.36 -13.68
C VAL A 131 -8.13 -7.01 -14.61
#